data_AF-A0A952P9J9-F1
#
_entry.id   AF-A0A952P9J9-F1
#
_cell.length_a   1.000
_cell.length_b   1.000
_cell.length_c   1.000
_cell.angle_alpha   90.00
_cell.angle_beta   90.00
_cell.angle_gamma   90.00
#
_symmetry.space_group_name_H-M   'P 1'
#
loop_
_entity.id
_entity.type
_entity.pdbx_description
1 polymer ?
#
loop_
_entity_poly.entity_id
_entity_poly.type
_entity_poly.pdbx_seq_one_letter_code
_entity_poly.pdbx_strand_id
1 'polypeptide(L)'
;MINNIGKIKDFIIRNSIWLFLAIISLLLLSPAKTELRTFFLIIAVESLAIALSAVALKVYTSIDFTQQEIYNVGQIFTGVHICVGLTVLGVYIAQFAP
;
A
#
# COMPACT_ATOMS: atom_id res chain seq x y z
N MET A 1 7.46 -9.62 32.65
CA MET A 1 8.20 -8.81 31.64
C MET A 1 8.77 -9.62 30.46
N ILE A 2 8.52 -10.94 30.37
CA ILE A 2 9.21 -11.86 29.42
C ILE A 2 8.49 -12.03 28.07
N ASN A 3 7.27 -11.50 27.90
CA ASN A 3 6.45 -11.75 26.70
C ASN A 3 6.41 -10.61 25.65
N ASN A 4 7.11 -9.50 25.86
CA ASN A 4 7.09 -8.38 24.91
C ASN A 4 8.02 -8.60 23.72
N ILE A 5 9.17 -9.27 23.93
CA ILE A 5 10.15 -9.52 22.86
C ILE A 5 9.62 -10.49 21.80
N GLY A 6 8.89 -11.54 22.21
CA GLY A 6 8.23 -12.45 21.27
C GLY A 6 7.18 -11.75 20.40
N LYS A 7 6.34 -10.91 21.02
CA LYS A 7 5.33 -10.12 20.31
C LYS A 7 5.93 -9.13 19.31
N ILE A 8 7.03 -8.47 19.66
CA ILE A 8 7.75 -7.55 18.77
C ILE A 8 8.34 -8.32 17.59
N LYS A 9 8.95 -9.49 17.83
CA LYS A 9 9.50 -10.34 16.78
C LYS A 9 8.42 -10.82 15.81
N ASP A 10 7.27 -11.26 16.32
CA ASP A 10 6.14 -11.68 15.49
C ASP A 10 5.54 -10.51 14.69
N PHE A 11 5.52 -9.31 15.26
CA PHE A 11 5.10 -8.10 14.55
C PHE A 11 6.05 -7.74 13.42
N ILE A 12 7.36 -7.80 13.66
CA ILE A 12 8.39 -7.53 12.65
C ILE A 12 8.32 -8.57 11.52
N ILE A 13 8.19 -9.85 11.85
CA ILE A 13 8.10 -10.92 10.84
C ILE A 13 6.84 -10.76 9.98
N ARG A 14 5.68 -10.45 10.58
CA ARG A 14 4.42 -10.23 9.83
C ARG A 14 4.48 -9.03 8.88
N ASN A 15 5.21 -7.98 9.26
CA ASN A 15 5.34 -6.77 8.46
C ASN A 15 6.67 -6.69 7.71
N SER A 16 7.47 -7.77 7.71
CA SER A 16 8.83 -7.78 7.13
C SER A 16 8.82 -7.49 5.63
N ILE A 17 7.85 -8.06 4.91
CA ILE A 17 7.63 -7.83 3.48
C ILE A 17 7.31 -6.36 3.20
N TRP A 18 6.48 -5.75 4.05
CA TRP A 18 6.10 -4.34 3.96
C TRP A 18 7.26 -3.39 4.26
N LEU A 19 8.00 -3.68 5.34
CA LEU A 19 9.20 -2.95 5.71
C LEU A 19 10.27 -3.03 4.62
N PHE A 20 10.45 -4.21 4.02
CA PHE A 20 11.40 -4.40 2.94
C PHE A 20 11.04 -3.58 1.69
N LEU A 21 9.77 -3.61 1.28
CA LEU A 21 9.26 -2.81 0.17
C LEU A 21 9.43 -1.30 0.42
N ALA A 22 9.08 -0.83 1.62
CA ALA A 22 9.23 0.57 1.99
C ALA A 22 10.71 1.03 2.01
N ILE A 23 11.62 0.20 2.53
CA ILE A 23 13.06 0.49 2.58
C ILE A 23 13.65 0.53 1.17
N ILE A 24 13.29 -0.41 0.30
CA ILE A 24 13.72 -0.42 -1.11
C ILE A 24 13.24 0.84 -1.83
N SER A 25 11.96 1.18 -1.70
CA SER A 25 11.40 2.38 -2.31
C SER A 25 12.09 3.67 -1.82
N LEU A 26 12.42 3.75 -0.53
CA LEU A 26 13.12 4.91 0.04
C LEU A 26 14.58 5.01 -0.41
N LEU A 27 15.33 3.91 -0.44
CA LEU A 27 16.73 3.89 -0.87
C LEU A 27 16.90 4.25 -2.35
N LEU A 28 15.88 3.98 -3.17
CA LEU A 28 15.91 4.20 -4.62
C LEU A 28 15.20 5.48 -5.07
N LEU A 29 14.86 6.39 -4.14
CA LEU A 29 14.22 7.67 -4.46
C LEU A 29 15.16 8.71 -5.10
N SER A 30 16.47 8.43 -5.16
CA SER A 30 17.48 9.26 -5.84
C SER A 30 18.19 8.57 -7.04
N PRO A 31 17.48 8.07 -8.08
CA PRO A 31 18.14 7.65 -9.30
C PRO A 31 18.35 8.87 -10.22
N ALA A 32 19.52 8.94 -10.87
CA ALA A 32 19.85 9.98 -11.84
C ALA A 32 19.00 9.91 -13.13
N LYS A 33 18.28 8.81 -13.35
CA LYS A 33 17.42 8.59 -14.50
C LYS A 33 15.96 8.77 -14.12
N THR A 34 15.27 9.66 -14.84
CA THR A 34 13.89 10.08 -14.60
C THR A 34 12.89 8.91 -14.62
N GLU A 35 13.11 7.92 -15.50
CA GLU A 35 12.25 6.72 -15.63
C GLU A 35 12.28 5.83 -14.39
N LEU A 36 13.47 5.59 -13.81
CA LEU A 36 13.59 4.78 -12.59
C LEU A 36 12.89 5.46 -11.42
N ARG A 37 12.97 6.80 -11.35
CA ARG A 37 12.31 7.57 -10.28
C ARG A 37 10.81 7.38 -10.33
N THR A 38 10.22 7.44 -11.53
CA THR A 38 8.79 7.19 -11.73
C THR A 38 8.43 5.76 -11.34
N PHE A 39 9.24 4.76 -11.72
CA PHE A 39 9.00 3.37 -11.37
C PHE A 39 8.98 3.13 -9.84
N PHE A 40 9.92 3.71 -9.10
CA PHE A 40 9.94 3.62 -7.63
C PHE A 40 8.79 4.36 -6.96
N LEU A 41 8.39 5.50 -7.52
CA LEU A 41 7.23 6.25 -7.05
C LEU A 41 5.95 5.44 -7.26
N ILE A 42 5.79 4.77 -8.40
CA ILE A 42 4.67 3.85 -8.65
C ILE A 42 4.66 2.73 -7.62
N ILE A 43 5.79 2.04 -7.40
CA ILE A 43 5.88 0.97 -6.40
C ILE A 43 5.51 1.47 -5.00
N ALA A 44 6.00 2.64 -4.60
CA ALA A 44 5.67 3.24 -3.32
C ALA A 44 4.17 3.53 -3.18
N VAL A 45 3.57 4.10 -4.22
CA VAL A 45 2.16 4.47 -4.27
C VAL A 45 1.25 3.22 -4.30
N GLU A 46 1.60 2.18 -5.06
CA GLU A 46 0.91 0.89 -5.07
C GLU A 46 1.01 0.17 -3.72
N SER A 47 2.18 0.21 -3.08
CA SER A 47 2.31 -0.33 -1.71
C SER A 47 1.39 0.43 -0.75
N LEU A 48 1.28 1.75 -0.86
CA LEU A 48 0.33 2.53 -0.07
C LEU A 48 -1.13 2.13 -0.37
N ALA A 49 -1.48 1.83 -1.62
CA ALA A 49 -2.80 1.35 -2.02
C ALA A 49 -3.18 0.05 -1.30
N ILE A 50 -2.27 -0.91 -1.25
CA ILE A 50 -2.51 -2.20 -0.59
C ILE A 50 -2.65 -1.99 0.93
N ALA A 51 -1.90 -1.06 1.54
CA ALA A 51 -1.98 -0.77 2.97
C ALA A 51 -3.32 -0.14 3.33
N LEU A 52 -3.74 0.85 2.54
CA LEU A 52 -5.05 1.50 2.69
C LEU A 52 -6.19 0.51 2.45
N SER A 53 -6.05 -0.42 1.50
CA SER A 53 -7.03 -1.49 1.26
C SER A 53 -7.17 -2.41 2.48
N ALA A 54 -6.06 -2.77 3.13
CA ALA A 54 -6.09 -3.58 4.36
C ALA A 54 -6.75 -2.83 5.53
N VAL A 55 -6.50 -1.52 5.66
CA VAL A 55 -7.17 -0.68 6.67
C VAL A 55 -8.67 -0.58 6.39
N ALA A 56 -9.06 -0.31 5.14
CA ALA A 56 -10.45 -0.23 4.73
C ALA A 56 -11.20 -1.55 4.97
N LEU A 57 -10.57 -2.68 4.66
CA LEU A 57 -11.11 -4.00 4.96
C LEU A 57 -11.31 -4.20 6.46
N LYS A 58 -10.33 -3.84 7.28
CA LYS A 58 -10.44 -3.95 8.75
C LYS A 58 -11.57 -3.09 9.30
N VAL A 59 -11.75 -1.87 8.80
CA VAL A 59 -12.86 -0.98 9.21
C VAL A 59 -14.20 -1.59 8.79
N TYR A 60 -14.29 -2.08 7.55
CA TYR A 60 -15.48 -2.73 7.03
C TYR A 60 -15.86 -3.97 7.84
N THR A 61 -14.91 -4.85 8.17
CA THR A 61 -15.19 -6.07 8.95
C THR A 61 -15.40 -5.84 10.45
N SER A 62 -15.08 -4.64 10.97
CA SER A 62 -15.32 -4.29 12.38
C SER A 62 -16.76 -3.82 12.63
N ILE A 63 -17.53 -3.56 11.59
CA ILE A 63 -18.96 -3.25 11.68
C ILE A 63 -19.72 -4.58 11.52
N ASP A 64 -20.61 -4.89 12.47
CA ASP A 64 -21.41 -6.12 12.46
C ASP A 64 -22.51 -6.02 11.39
N PHE A 65 -22.10 -6.20 10.12
CA PHE A 65 -23.00 -6.34 9.01
C PHE A 65 -23.61 -7.74 9.09
N THR A 66 -24.75 -7.85 9.78
CA THR A 66 -25.41 -9.12 10.06
C THR A 66 -25.81 -9.95 8.83
N GLN A 67 -25.66 -9.46 7.57
CA GLN A 67 -26.09 -10.20 6.36
C GLN A 67 -25.42 -9.73 5.02
N GLN A 68 -24.09 -9.62 4.87
CA GLN A 68 -23.53 -9.20 3.56
C GLN A 68 -22.46 -10.11 2.93
N GLU A 69 -22.64 -10.31 1.62
CA GLU A 69 -21.90 -11.13 0.66
C GLU A 69 -20.39 -10.81 0.58
N ILE A 70 -19.58 -11.83 0.27
CA ILE A 70 -18.11 -11.76 0.11
C ILE A 70 -17.67 -10.76 -0.98
N TYR A 71 -18.56 -10.44 -1.94
CA TYR A 71 -18.30 -9.53 -3.05
C TYR A 71 -17.88 -8.11 -2.65
N ASN A 72 -18.23 -7.64 -1.45
CA ASN A 72 -17.91 -6.27 -1.01
C ASN A 72 -16.41 -6.04 -0.75
N VAL A 73 -15.64 -7.09 -0.45
CA VAL A 73 -14.19 -6.99 -0.23
C VAL A 73 -13.44 -6.65 -1.52
N GLY A 74 -13.81 -7.31 -2.62
CA GLY A 74 -13.21 -7.05 -3.94
C GLY A 74 -13.49 -5.63 -4.44
N GLN A 75 -14.68 -5.09 -4.14
CA GLN A 75 -15.04 -3.71 -4.49
C GLN A 75 -14.25 -2.68 -3.68
N ILE A 76 -14.03 -2.91 -2.37
CA ILE A 76 -13.18 -2.03 -1.54
C ILE A 76 -11.75 -2.01 -2.08
N PHE A 77 -11.19 -3.18 -2.41
CA PHE A 77 -9.86 -3.29 -2.99
C PHE A 77 -9.76 -2.55 -4.33
N THR A 78 -10.75 -2.76 -5.21
CA THR A 78 -10.80 -2.15 -6.55
C THR A 78 -10.97 -0.64 -6.46
N GLY A 79 -11.82 -0.14 -5.57
CA GLY A 79 -12.03 1.29 -5.36
C GLY A 79 -10.75 2.01 -4.91
N VAL A 80 -10.03 1.46 -3.94
CA VAL A 80 -8.76 2.03 -3.46
C VAL A 80 -7.72 2.03 -4.59
N HIS A 81 -7.59 0.94 -5.35
CA HIS A 81 -6.62 0.86 -6.46
C HIS A 81 -6.97 1.78 -7.63
N ILE A 82 -8.25 2.05 -7.91
CA ILE A 82 -8.65 3.05 -8.91
C ILE A 82 -8.24 4.46 -8.46
N CYS A 83 -8.53 4.83 -7.21
CA CYS A 83 -8.14 6.15 -6.68
C CYS A 83 -6.63 6.35 -6.72
N VAL A 84 -5.88 5.31 -6.36
CA VAL A 84 -4.42 5.35 -6.37
C VAL A 84 -3.87 5.34 -7.80
N GLY A 85 -4.42 4.52 -8.69
CA GLY A 85 -4.05 4.50 -10.12
C GLY A 85 -4.30 5.84 -10.82
N LEU A 86 -5.37 6.56 -10.49
CA LEU A 86 -5.61 7.92 -10.97
C LEU A 86 -4.56 8.91 -10.44
N THR A 87 -4.08 8.73 -9.21
CA THR A 87 -2.99 9.54 -8.65
C THR A 87 -1.69 9.31 -9.41
N VAL A 88 -1.36 8.05 -9.71
CA VAL A 88 -0.19 7.67 -10.53
C VAL A 88 -0.28 8.28 -11.93
N LEU A 89 -1.46 8.17 -12.57
CA LEU A 89 -1.70 8.78 -13.88
C LEU A 89 -1.49 10.30 -13.84
N GLY A 90 -1.99 10.97 -12.80
CA GLY A 90 -1.78 12.41 -12.59
C GLY A 90 -0.30 12.78 -12.45
N VAL A 91 0.48 12.01 -11.69
CA VAL A 91 1.93 12.23 -11.55
C VAL A 91 2.64 12.01 -12.89
N TYR A 92 2.27 10.98 -13.65
CA TYR A 92 2.82 10.72 -14.97
C TYR A 92 2.54 11.87 -15.94
N ILE A 93 1.28 12.35 -16.00
CA ILE A 93 0.92 13.50 -16.83
C ILE A 93 1.70 14.74 -16.39
N ALA A 94 1.77 15.05 -15.09
CA ALA A 94 2.50 16.22 -14.61
C ALA A 94 4.01 16.17 -14.92
N GLN A 95 4.58 14.98 -15.04
CA GLN A 95 6.01 14.79 -15.31
C GLN A 95 6.35 14.83 -16.81
N PHE A 96 5.42 14.38 -17.68
CA PHE A 96 5.63 14.26 -19.13
C PHE A 96 4.78 15.21 -19.97
N ALA A 97 3.95 16.05 -19.34
CA ALA A 97 3.28 17.15 -20.01
C ALA A 97 4.32 18.17 -20.48
N PRO A 98 4.21 18.65 -21.73
CA PRO A 98 5.15 19.61 -22.33
C PRO A 98 5.10 20.99 -21.67
#